data_AF-X1FHN4-F1
#
_entry.id   AF-X1FHN4-F1
#
_cell.length_a   1.000
_cell.length_b   1.000
_cell.length_c   1.000
_cell.angle_alpha   90.00
_cell.angle_beta   90.00
_cell.angle_gamma   90.00
#
_symmetry.space_group_name_H-M   'P 1'
#
loop_
_entity.id
_entity.type
_entity.pdbx_description
1 polymer ?
#
loop_
_entity_poly.entity_id
_entity_poly.type
_entity_poly.pdbx_seq_one_letter_code
_entity_poly.pdbx_strand_id
1 'polypeptide(L)'
;PNEYTVSMAKLEEISAQQFMVISMTIIFWFITIISMLITGILINSILSTSTEERIREYGILRVVGGKKMFPVKMVIFEGIFIGIIGSLLGVILGLIGTPPIVNALFVVTDFPIQDMEYVIQPQTVILAFSIGSIVSFVISLFPALKTARLDIIKSITPFHKKEEGWEIKKEGSMNVRNFLIGSSLATIGMLVFILLPSIFVSGELMMIAGLFIGLIAAILIGMVFASIGIIPIIQSLLIGAISPFIKKYAPIIKISLKRNRRRNTSTIVMFAISFSFIFFITSVTEMESKNLATNLRFQYGSDLVLINQGLDPESNAVTYDLFQELTSINGIEQATLSLYNMFDITSVLSVLFDF
;
A
#
# COMPACT_ATOMS: atom_id res chain seq x y z
N PRO A 1 31.76 -43.70 16.07
CA PRO A 1 30.29 -43.86 15.94
C PRO A 1 29.80 -42.96 14.81
N ASN A 2 29.16 -43.52 13.78
CA ASN A 2 28.68 -42.73 12.65
C ASN A 2 27.56 -41.79 13.15
N GLU A 3 27.81 -40.48 13.09
CA GLU A 3 26.81 -39.45 13.32
C GLU A 3 26.05 -39.24 12.02
N TYR A 4 24.77 -39.55 12.01
CA TYR A 4 23.89 -39.31 10.88
C TYR A 4 23.06 -38.06 11.18
N THR A 5 23.23 -37.02 10.36
CA THR A 5 22.35 -35.84 10.34
C THR A 5 21.12 -36.16 9.51
N VAL A 6 19.98 -36.35 10.18
CA VAL A 6 18.69 -36.54 9.51
C VAL A 6 18.11 -35.16 9.19
N SER A 7 18.20 -34.74 7.93
CA SER A 7 17.50 -33.56 7.42
C SER A 7 16.18 -33.98 6.77
N MET A 8 15.12 -33.22 7.03
CA MET A 8 13.82 -33.37 6.38
C MET A 8 13.68 -32.37 5.23
N ALA A 9 14.50 -32.52 4.18
CA ALA A 9 14.55 -31.61 3.03
C ALA A 9 13.18 -31.27 2.42
N LYS A 10 12.26 -32.24 2.36
CA LYS A 10 10.89 -32.00 1.86
C LYS A 10 10.09 -31.04 2.75
N LEU A 11 10.25 -31.12 4.08
CA LEU A 11 9.60 -30.20 5.01
C LEU A 11 10.24 -28.81 4.95
N GLU A 12 11.57 -28.74 4.79
CA GLU A 12 12.27 -27.46 4.58
C GLU A 12 11.77 -26.74 3.32
N GLU A 13 11.71 -27.44 2.18
CA GLU A 13 11.19 -26.87 0.93
C GLU A 13 9.71 -26.46 1.03
N ILE A 14 8.85 -27.29 1.62
CA ILE A 14 7.44 -26.94 1.82
C ILE A 14 7.30 -25.73 2.74
N SER A 15 8.10 -25.64 3.80
CA SER A 15 8.06 -24.51 4.73
C SER A 15 8.54 -23.21 4.08
N ALA A 16 9.58 -23.27 3.24
CA ALA A 16 10.09 -22.13 2.48
C ALA A 16 9.06 -21.63 1.46
N GLN A 17 8.40 -22.54 0.73
CA GLN A 17 7.33 -22.21 -0.21
C GLN A 17 6.11 -21.62 0.51
N GLN A 18 5.70 -22.20 1.65
CA GLN A 18 4.61 -21.66 2.46
C GLN A 18 4.90 -20.25 2.94
N PHE A 19 6.13 -19.99 3.39
CA PHE A 19 6.55 -18.65 3.82
C PHE A 19 6.45 -17.64 2.67
N MET A 20 6.88 -18.00 1.45
CA MET A 20 6.76 -17.15 0.27
C MET A 20 5.31 -16.84 -0.09
N VAL A 21 4.44 -17.86 -0.13
CA VAL A 21 3.01 -17.70 -0.44
C VAL A 21 2.29 -16.85 0.60
N ILE A 22 2.56 -17.08 1.89
CA ILE A 22 2.00 -16.25 2.97
C ILE A 22 2.48 -14.81 2.81
N SER A 23 3.76 -14.57 2.57
CA SER A 23 4.32 -13.22 2.41
C SER A 23 3.67 -12.46 1.25
N MET A 24 3.50 -13.10 0.08
CA MET A 24 2.79 -12.50 -1.05
C MET A 24 1.32 -12.22 -0.73
N THR A 25 0.64 -13.14 -0.04
CA THR A 25 -0.76 -12.98 0.36
C THR A 25 -0.94 -11.74 1.25
N ILE A 26 -0.03 -11.52 2.20
CA ILE A 26 -0.04 -10.36 3.10
C ILE A 26 0.07 -9.06 2.31
N ILE A 27 0.99 -8.99 1.36
CA ILE A 27 1.20 -7.82 0.49
C ILE A 27 -0.08 -7.52 -0.31
N PHE A 28 -0.73 -8.54 -0.89
CA PHE A 28 -1.97 -8.34 -1.62
C PHE A 28 -3.14 -7.91 -0.74
N TRP A 29 -3.26 -8.45 0.48
CA TRP A 29 -4.26 -7.99 1.45
C TRP A 29 -4.05 -6.54 1.85
N PHE A 30 -2.79 -6.14 2.08
CA PHE A 30 -2.45 -4.75 2.35
C PHE A 30 -2.87 -3.82 1.19
N ILE A 31 -2.51 -4.18 -0.05
CA ILE A 31 -2.89 -3.42 -1.25
C ILE A 31 -4.43 -3.30 -1.35
N THR A 32 -5.14 -4.40 -1.08
CA THR A 32 -6.59 -4.48 -1.12
C THR A 32 -7.23 -3.53 -0.11
N ILE A 33 -6.78 -3.56 1.16
CA ILE A 33 -7.31 -2.71 2.23
C ILE A 33 -7.09 -1.23 1.91
N ILE A 34 -5.88 -0.84 1.49
CA ILE A 34 -5.58 0.56 1.16
C ILE A 34 -6.40 1.02 -0.06
N SER A 35 -6.53 0.18 -1.08
CA SER A 35 -7.33 0.49 -2.27
C SER A 35 -8.81 0.69 -1.94
N MET A 36 -9.37 -0.11 -1.02
CA MET A 36 -10.73 0.07 -0.52
C MET A 36 -10.90 1.38 0.26
N LEU A 37 -9.93 1.73 1.11
CA LEU A 37 -9.96 3.00 1.83
C LEU A 37 -9.95 4.21 0.89
N ILE A 38 -9.05 4.21 -0.11
CA ILE A 38 -8.98 5.25 -1.14
C ILE A 38 -10.32 5.36 -1.87
N THR A 39 -10.84 4.23 -2.34
CA THR A 39 -12.11 4.16 -3.07
C THR A 39 -13.28 4.68 -2.23
N GLY A 40 -13.31 4.35 -0.93
CA GLY A 40 -14.33 4.83 -0.01
C GLY A 40 -14.31 6.33 0.20
N ILE A 41 -13.12 6.91 0.35
CA ILE A 41 -12.97 8.37 0.45
C ILE A 41 -13.43 9.03 -0.85
N LEU A 42 -13.09 8.47 -2.01
CA LEU A 42 -13.51 8.96 -3.32
C LEU A 42 -15.04 8.95 -3.48
N ILE A 43 -15.69 7.80 -3.24
CA ILE A 43 -17.14 7.65 -3.36
C ILE A 43 -17.85 8.62 -2.41
N ASN A 44 -17.40 8.71 -1.16
CA ASN A 44 -17.98 9.64 -0.20
C ASN A 44 -17.84 11.11 -0.66
N SER A 45 -16.69 11.48 -1.22
CA SER A 45 -16.44 12.84 -1.73
C SER A 45 -17.35 13.18 -2.91
N ILE A 46 -17.52 12.25 -3.86
CA ILE A 46 -18.41 12.41 -5.01
C ILE A 46 -19.86 12.55 -4.54
N LEU A 47 -20.36 11.58 -3.77
CA LEU A 47 -21.76 11.56 -3.33
C LEU A 47 -22.09 12.74 -2.40
N SER A 48 -21.16 13.14 -1.52
CA SER A 48 -21.31 14.35 -0.70
C SER A 48 -21.42 15.62 -1.53
N THR A 49 -20.69 15.70 -2.65
CA THR A 49 -20.74 16.86 -3.54
C THR A 49 -22.02 16.85 -4.37
N SER A 50 -22.37 15.71 -4.98
CA SER A 50 -23.62 15.51 -5.74
C SER A 50 -24.84 15.86 -4.89
N THR A 51 -24.87 15.37 -3.64
CA THR A 51 -25.95 15.69 -2.71
C THR A 51 -26.02 17.15 -2.35
N GLU A 52 -24.87 17.82 -2.13
CA GLU A 52 -24.79 19.25 -1.83
C GLU A 52 -25.33 20.12 -2.98
N GLU A 53 -25.06 19.74 -4.23
CA GLU A 53 -25.57 20.42 -5.43
C GLU A 53 -27.09 20.25 -5.59
N ARG A 54 -27.63 19.08 -5.24
CA ARG A 54 -29.07 18.75 -5.37
C ARG A 54 -29.92 19.04 -4.13
N ILE A 55 -29.35 19.67 -3.09
CA ILE A 55 -30.08 19.98 -1.83
C ILE A 55 -31.37 20.76 -2.11
N ARG A 56 -31.32 21.74 -3.01
CA ARG A 56 -32.48 22.60 -3.33
C ARG A 56 -33.60 21.81 -3.99
N GLU A 57 -33.26 20.89 -4.89
CA GLU A 57 -34.21 20.00 -5.57
C GLU A 57 -34.90 19.08 -4.57
N TYR A 58 -34.14 18.47 -3.65
CA TYR A 58 -34.70 17.67 -2.56
C TYR A 58 -35.56 18.48 -1.60
N GLY A 59 -35.22 19.76 -1.38
CA GLY A 59 -36.03 20.72 -0.62
C GLY A 59 -37.38 20.98 -1.27
N ILE A 60 -37.40 21.32 -2.56
CA ILE A 60 -38.61 21.57 -3.35
C ILE A 60 -39.50 20.31 -3.38
N LEU A 61 -38.92 19.13 -3.64
CA LEU A 61 -39.67 17.87 -3.62
C LEU A 61 -40.36 17.60 -2.28
N ARG A 62 -39.70 17.90 -1.15
CA ARG A 62 -40.33 17.76 0.18
C ARG A 62 -41.45 18.77 0.43
N VAL A 63 -41.36 19.98 -0.14
CA VAL A 63 -42.42 21.00 -0.04
C VAL A 63 -43.67 20.59 -0.84
N VAL A 64 -43.50 19.93 -1.99
CA VAL A 64 -44.60 19.46 -2.85
C VAL A 64 -45.19 18.10 -2.37
N GLY A 65 -44.77 17.60 -1.19
CA GLY A 65 -45.32 16.38 -0.58
C GLY A 65 -44.46 15.11 -0.75
N GLY A 66 -43.21 15.24 -1.20
CA GLY A 66 -42.27 14.13 -1.32
C GLY A 66 -41.93 13.47 0.03
N LYS A 67 -41.75 12.15 0.01
CA LYS A 67 -41.44 11.35 1.22
C LYS A 67 -40.09 11.76 1.83
N LYS A 68 -40.02 11.88 3.16
CA LYS A 68 -38.78 12.23 3.92
C LYS A 68 -37.57 11.34 3.60
N MET A 69 -37.81 10.06 3.28
CA MET A 69 -36.77 9.08 2.96
C MET A 69 -36.36 9.07 1.49
N PHE A 70 -37.02 9.82 0.60
CA PHE A 70 -36.72 9.79 -0.83
C PHE A 70 -35.28 10.21 -1.15
N PRO A 71 -34.75 11.34 -0.63
CA PRO A 71 -33.36 11.73 -0.89
C PRO A 71 -32.35 10.71 -0.37
N VAL A 72 -32.63 10.09 0.78
CA VAL A 72 -31.76 9.06 1.38
C VAL A 72 -31.69 7.84 0.48
N LYS A 73 -32.84 7.34 0.01
CA LYS A 73 -32.91 6.20 -0.91
C LYS A 73 -32.20 6.51 -2.22
N MET A 74 -32.38 7.71 -2.77
CA MET A 74 -31.75 8.12 -4.02
C MET A 74 -30.23 8.07 -3.93
N VAL A 75 -29.64 8.58 -2.85
CA VAL A 75 -28.18 8.57 -2.63
C VAL A 75 -27.64 7.15 -2.45
N ILE A 76 -28.37 6.30 -1.73
CA ILE A 76 -28.01 4.88 -1.59
C ILE A 76 -28.04 4.18 -2.95
N PHE A 77 -29.07 4.43 -3.76
CA PHE A 77 -29.15 3.88 -5.12
C PHE A 77 -27.99 4.37 -5.99
N GLU A 78 -27.65 5.66 -5.98
CA GLU A 78 -26.47 6.17 -6.69
C GLU A 78 -25.18 5.43 -6.27
N GLY A 79 -24.97 5.25 -4.95
CA GLY A 79 -23.83 4.50 -4.44
C GLY A 79 -23.81 3.03 -4.86
N ILE A 80 -24.95 2.35 -4.83
CA ILE A 80 -25.07 0.96 -5.30
C ILE A 80 -24.75 0.86 -6.79
N PHE A 81 -25.30 1.75 -7.62
CA PHE A 81 -25.05 1.75 -9.06
C PHE A 81 -23.57 1.98 -9.38
N ILE A 82 -22.94 2.95 -8.72
CA ILE A 82 -21.49 3.21 -8.84
C ILE A 82 -20.71 1.96 -8.43
N GLY A 83 -21.09 1.32 -7.32
CA GLY A 83 -20.43 0.12 -6.79
C GLY A 83 -20.52 -1.08 -7.72
N ILE A 84 -21.71 -1.39 -8.24
CA ILE A 84 -21.95 -2.54 -9.11
C ILE A 84 -21.23 -2.34 -10.44
N ILE A 85 -21.41 -1.19 -11.09
CA ILE A 85 -20.77 -0.91 -12.39
C ILE A 85 -19.25 -0.87 -12.24
N GLY A 86 -18.75 -0.19 -11.20
CA GLY A 86 -17.33 -0.11 -10.92
C GLY A 86 -16.69 -1.47 -10.63
N SER A 87 -17.34 -2.30 -9.81
CA SER A 87 -16.85 -3.64 -9.48
C SER A 87 -16.87 -4.57 -10.69
N LEU A 88 -17.93 -4.50 -11.50
CA LEU A 88 -18.04 -5.29 -12.74
C LEU A 88 -16.92 -4.93 -13.72
N LEU A 89 -16.75 -3.64 -13.99
CA LEU A 89 -15.68 -3.16 -14.87
C LEU A 89 -14.29 -3.49 -14.32
N GLY A 90 -14.08 -3.35 -13.01
CA GLY A 90 -12.81 -3.68 -12.36
C GLY A 90 -12.45 -5.15 -12.51
N VAL A 91 -13.41 -6.06 -12.30
CA VAL A 91 -13.22 -7.50 -12.50
C VAL A 91 -12.91 -7.82 -13.96
N ILE A 92 -13.66 -7.26 -14.91
CA ILE A 92 -13.42 -7.48 -16.35
C ILE A 92 -12.02 -7.00 -16.74
N LEU A 93 -11.63 -5.81 -16.32
CA LEU A 93 -10.30 -5.25 -16.58
C LEU A 93 -9.19 -6.07 -15.91
N GLY A 94 -9.41 -6.60 -14.71
CA GLY A 94 -8.48 -7.50 -14.04
C GLY A 94 -8.29 -8.81 -14.81
N LEU A 95 -9.38 -9.44 -15.24
CA LEU A 95 -9.35 -10.72 -15.97
C LEU A 95 -8.69 -10.59 -17.34
N ILE A 96 -9.00 -9.54 -18.09
CA ILE A 96 -8.49 -9.33 -19.45
C ILE A 96 -7.09 -8.69 -19.44
N GLY A 97 -6.83 -7.80 -18.47
CA GLY A 97 -5.60 -7.01 -18.41
C GLY A 97 -4.42 -7.73 -17.77
N THR A 98 -4.65 -8.65 -16.82
CA THR A 98 -3.55 -9.32 -16.11
C THR A 98 -2.69 -10.20 -17.04
N PRO A 99 -3.25 -11.08 -17.88
CA PRO A 99 -2.43 -11.96 -18.74
C PRO A 99 -1.43 -11.22 -19.64
N PRO A 100 -1.80 -10.18 -20.42
CA PRO A 100 -0.84 -9.51 -21.28
C PRO A 100 0.21 -8.71 -20.50
N ILE A 101 -0.14 -8.14 -19.32
CA ILE A 101 0.82 -7.42 -18.47
C ILE A 101 1.88 -8.37 -17.93
N VAL A 102 1.44 -9.53 -17.43
CA VAL A 102 2.34 -10.56 -16.90
C VAL A 102 3.25 -11.09 -18.01
N ASN A 103 2.71 -11.40 -19.19
CA ASN A 103 3.49 -11.83 -20.34
C ASN A 103 4.52 -10.77 -20.78
N ALA A 104 4.14 -9.50 -20.81
CA ALA A 104 5.06 -8.41 -21.15
C ALA A 104 6.19 -8.26 -20.13
N LEU A 105 5.89 -8.44 -18.84
CA LEU A 105 6.92 -8.42 -17.79
C LEU A 105 7.92 -9.56 -17.95
N PHE A 106 7.45 -10.78 -18.23
CA PHE A 106 8.35 -11.93 -18.44
C PHE A 106 9.31 -11.74 -19.61
N VAL A 107 8.85 -11.13 -20.70
CA VAL A 107 9.71 -10.82 -21.86
C VAL A 107 10.80 -9.81 -21.51
N VAL A 108 10.54 -8.87 -20.60
CA VAL A 108 11.50 -7.82 -20.22
C VAL A 108 12.50 -8.30 -19.17
N THR A 109 12.13 -9.28 -18.33
CA THR A 109 12.97 -9.74 -17.20
C THR A 109 13.83 -10.97 -17.51
N ASP A 110 13.81 -11.50 -18.75
CA ASP A 110 14.49 -12.74 -19.15
C ASP A 110 14.24 -13.92 -18.19
N PHE A 111 13.08 -13.92 -17.52
CA PHE A 111 12.73 -14.95 -16.55
C PHE A 111 12.23 -16.20 -17.30
N PRO A 112 12.90 -17.36 -17.21
CA PRO A 112 12.63 -18.53 -18.05
C PRO A 112 11.48 -19.37 -17.49
N ILE A 113 10.37 -18.75 -17.13
CA ILE A 113 9.16 -19.45 -16.68
C ILE A 113 8.09 -19.26 -17.75
N GLN A 114 8.29 -19.89 -18.91
CA GLN A 114 7.38 -19.83 -20.05
C GLN A 114 6.04 -20.58 -19.80
N ASP A 115 5.95 -21.38 -18.72
CA ASP A 115 4.81 -22.26 -18.43
C ASP A 115 4.13 -21.97 -17.08
N MET A 116 4.02 -20.71 -16.66
CA MET A 116 3.12 -20.37 -15.55
C MET A 116 1.66 -20.46 -16.01
N GLU A 117 0.93 -21.47 -15.55
CA GLU A 117 -0.51 -21.55 -15.78
C GLU A 117 -1.24 -20.47 -14.97
N TYR A 118 -1.86 -19.50 -15.66
CA TYR A 118 -2.66 -18.46 -15.03
C TYR A 118 -4.01 -19.04 -14.59
N VAL A 119 -4.09 -19.52 -13.35
CA VAL A 119 -5.31 -20.12 -12.79
C VAL A 119 -6.22 -19.05 -12.20
N ILE A 120 -7.32 -18.75 -12.88
CA ILE A 120 -8.40 -17.92 -12.34
C ILE A 120 -9.38 -18.82 -11.60
N GLN A 121 -9.44 -18.68 -10.27
CA GLN A 121 -10.45 -19.37 -9.47
C GLN A 121 -11.77 -18.58 -9.49
N PRO A 122 -12.92 -19.18 -9.86
CA PRO A 122 -14.21 -18.48 -9.87
C PRO A 122 -14.58 -17.83 -8.52
N GLN A 123 -14.10 -18.41 -7.42
CA GLN A 123 -14.32 -17.90 -6.07
C GLN A 123 -13.70 -16.52 -5.85
N THR A 124 -12.49 -16.26 -6.40
CA THR A 124 -11.81 -14.96 -6.23
C THR A 124 -12.51 -13.85 -7.00
N VAL A 125 -13.07 -14.18 -8.17
CA VAL A 125 -13.87 -13.26 -9.00
C VAL A 125 -15.15 -12.84 -8.28
N ILE A 126 -15.88 -13.80 -7.71
CA ILE A 126 -17.10 -13.53 -6.94
C ILE A 126 -16.76 -12.68 -5.71
N LEU A 127 -15.72 -13.04 -4.96
CA LEU A 127 -15.28 -12.28 -3.78
C LEU A 127 -14.90 -10.84 -4.14
N ALA A 128 -14.10 -10.62 -5.20
CA ALA A 128 -13.70 -9.29 -5.64
C ALA A 128 -14.92 -8.42 -5.98
N PHE A 129 -15.87 -8.97 -6.75
CA PHE A 129 -17.10 -8.27 -7.11
C PHE A 129 -17.98 -7.94 -5.88
N SER A 130 -18.16 -8.93 -5.00
CA SER A 130 -18.96 -8.77 -3.78
C SER A 130 -18.36 -7.72 -2.85
N ILE A 131 -17.05 -7.76 -2.60
CA ILE A 131 -16.42 -6.81 -1.70
C ILE A 131 -16.49 -5.39 -2.27
N GLY A 132 -16.19 -5.19 -3.57
CA GLY A 132 -16.30 -3.86 -4.20
C GLY A 132 -17.71 -3.27 -4.09
N SER A 133 -18.74 -4.08 -4.33
CA SER A 133 -20.14 -3.67 -4.22
C SER A 133 -20.56 -3.36 -2.78
N ILE A 134 -20.16 -4.20 -1.82
CA ILE A 134 -20.45 -4.01 -0.38
C ILE A 134 -19.78 -2.74 0.13
N VAL A 135 -18.51 -2.51 -0.21
CA VAL A 135 -17.76 -1.32 0.18
C VAL A 135 -18.48 -0.06 -0.31
N SER A 136 -18.86 0.00 -1.58
CA SER A 136 -19.61 1.15 -2.13
C SER A 136 -20.93 1.39 -1.40
N PHE A 137 -21.70 0.32 -1.14
CA PHE A 137 -22.94 0.40 -0.39
C PHE A 137 -22.72 0.96 1.01
N VAL A 138 -21.78 0.40 1.78
CA VAL A 138 -21.48 0.83 3.15
C VAL A 138 -21.05 2.29 3.20
N ILE A 139 -20.18 2.71 2.28
CA ILE A 139 -19.72 4.10 2.21
C ILE A 139 -20.85 5.07 1.82
N SER A 140 -21.75 4.67 0.90
CA SER A 140 -22.88 5.51 0.47
C SER A 140 -23.88 5.85 1.60
N LEU A 141 -23.90 5.05 2.66
CA LEU A 141 -24.73 5.32 3.83
C LEU A 141 -24.33 6.62 4.53
N PHE A 142 -23.04 6.97 4.55
CA PHE A 142 -22.56 8.17 5.22
C PHE A 142 -23.14 9.48 4.63
N PRO A 143 -23.00 9.78 3.32
CA PRO A 143 -23.64 10.95 2.71
C PRO A 143 -25.17 10.83 2.74
N ALA A 144 -25.75 9.63 2.59
CA ALA A 144 -27.20 9.45 2.66
C ALA A 144 -27.78 9.85 4.03
N LEU A 145 -27.12 9.47 5.13
CA LEU A 145 -27.49 9.87 6.49
C LEU A 145 -27.36 11.38 6.71
N LYS A 146 -26.35 12.01 6.11
CA LYS A 146 -26.19 13.48 6.14
C LYS A 146 -27.38 14.17 5.46
N THR A 147 -27.85 13.64 4.33
CA THR A 147 -29.03 14.14 3.62
C THR A 147 -30.32 14.00 4.44
N ALA A 148 -30.46 12.93 5.24
CA ALA A 148 -31.62 12.73 6.11
C ALA A 148 -31.81 13.85 7.16
N ARG A 149 -30.71 14.50 7.55
CA ARG A 149 -30.66 15.56 8.58
C ARG A 149 -30.82 16.97 8.01
N LEU A 150 -31.03 17.13 6.70
CA LEU A 150 -31.20 18.44 6.08
C LEU A 150 -32.54 19.06 6.45
N ASP A 151 -32.50 20.29 6.96
CA ASP A 151 -33.66 21.10 7.31
C ASP A 151 -34.35 21.64 6.03
N ILE A 152 -35.66 21.41 5.92
CA ILE A 152 -36.47 21.75 4.75
C ILE A 152 -36.45 23.26 4.51
N ILE A 153 -36.64 24.06 5.57
CA ILE A 153 -36.76 25.52 5.46
C ILE A 153 -35.43 26.14 5.02
N LYS A 154 -34.32 25.61 5.54
CA LYS A 154 -32.96 26.04 5.17
C LYS A 154 -32.57 25.65 3.74
N SER A 155 -33.16 24.60 3.18
CA SER A 155 -32.83 24.11 1.83
C SER A 155 -33.45 24.91 0.68
N ILE A 156 -34.53 25.66 0.95
CA ILE A 156 -35.31 26.38 -0.07
C ILE A 156 -35.16 27.90 -0.01
N THR A 157 -34.57 28.44 1.05
CA THR A 157 -34.39 29.88 1.22
C THR A 157 -33.15 30.38 0.43
N PRO A 158 -33.32 31.28 -0.55
CA PRO A 158 -32.25 31.71 -1.46
C PRO A 158 -31.17 32.58 -0.79
N PHE A 159 -31.50 33.19 0.35
CA PHE A 159 -30.58 33.93 1.18
C PHE A 159 -30.71 33.39 2.60
N HIS A 160 -29.75 32.57 3.04
CA HIS A 160 -29.27 32.47 4.42
C HIS A 160 -28.20 31.36 4.51
N LYS A 161 -27.00 31.62 3.95
CA LYS A 161 -25.86 31.58 4.85
C LYS A 161 -25.99 32.88 5.64
N LYS A 162 -26.74 32.87 6.75
CA LYS A 162 -26.18 33.55 7.91
C LYS A 162 -24.84 32.85 8.03
N GLU A 163 -23.79 33.56 7.62
CA GLU A 163 -22.56 33.49 8.36
C GLU A 163 -23.03 33.33 9.81
N GLU A 164 -22.84 32.14 10.37
CA GLU A 164 -22.34 32.11 11.72
C GLU A 164 -21.25 33.15 11.66
N GLY A 165 -21.60 34.37 12.09
CA GLY A 165 -20.64 35.39 12.45
C GLY A 165 -19.65 34.57 13.23
N TRP A 166 -18.43 34.51 12.70
CA TRP A 166 -17.41 33.71 13.30
C TRP A 166 -17.36 34.19 14.74
N GLU A 167 -17.95 33.42 15.66
CA GLU A 167 -17.31 33.24 16.93
C GLU A 167 -15.93 32.79 16.50
N ILE A 168 -15.01 33.75 16.49
CA ILE A 168 -13.60 33.48 16.65
C ILE A 168 -13.59 32.71 17.96
N LYS A 169 -13.84 31.40 17.89
CA LYS A 169 -13.39 30.47 18.90
C LYS A 169 -11.90 30.72 18.86
N LYS A 170 -11.43 31.54 19.81
CA LYS A 170 -10.03 31.64 20.16
C LYS A 170 -9.52 30.20 20.09
N GLU A 171 -8.56 29.93 19.22
CA GLU A 171 -7.84 28.67 19.17
C GLU A 171 -7.05 28.54 20.49
N GLY A 172 -7.78 28.34 21.58
CA GLY A 172 -7.31 28.29 22.96
C GLY A 172 -7.93 27.12 23.73
N SER A 173 -8.62 26.21 23.04
CA SER A 173 -8.98 24.92 23.61
C SER A 173 -8.64 23.82 22.63
N MET A 174 -8.17 22.69 23.19
CA MET A 174 -7.63 21.56 22.47
C MET A 174 -8.51 21.20 21.27
N ASN A 175 -7.93 21.25 20.07
CA ASN A 175 -8.62 20.91 18.84
C ASN A 175 -8.96 19.41 18.90
N VAL A 176 -10.15 19.06 19.40
CA VAL A 176 -10.55 17.67 19.75
C VAL A 176 -10.35 16.73 18.58
N ARG A 177 -10.44 17.23 17.34
CA ARG A 177 -10.10 16.48 16.13
C ARG A 177 -8.61 16.10 16.05
N ASN A 178 -7.70 17.03 16.31
CA ASN A 178 -6.25 16.77 16.32
C ASN A 178 -5.84 15.95 17.55
N PHE A 179 -6.52 16.13 18.69
CA PHE A 179 -6.36 15.27 19.85
C PHE A 179 -6.84 13.85 19.60
N LEU A 180 -7.96 13.65 18.90
CA LEU A 180 -8.44 12.33 18.49
C LEU A 180 -7.50 11.68 17.48
N ILE A 181 -6.95 12.44 16.54
CA ILE A 181 -5.94 11.94 15.59
C ILE A 181 -4.66 11.55 16.35
N GLY A 182 -4.15 12.41 17.24
CA GLY A 182 -2.97 12.11 18.06
C GLY A 182 -3.20 10.94 19.03
N SER A 183 -4.38 10.86 19.64
CA SER A 183 -4.79 9.76 20.50
C SER A 183 -4.92 8.46 19.70
N SER A 184 -5.50 8.48 18.50
CA SER A 184 -5.54 7.29 17.65
C SER A 184 -4.15 6.81 17.25
N LEU A 185 -3.23 7.73 16.93
CA LEU A 185 -1.85 7.40 16.58
C LEU A 185 -1.09 6.82 17.78
N ALA A 186 -1.30 7.40 18.97
CA ALA A 186 -0.72 6.92 20.22
C ALA A 186 -1.29 5.56 20.64
N THR A 187 -2.59 5.33 20.50
CA THR A 187 -3.24 4.04 20.79
C THR A 187 -2.79 2.96 19.81
N ILE A 188 -2.62 3.28 18.53
CA ILE A 188 -2.05 2.36 17.54
C ILE A 188 -0.59 2.06 17.90
N GLY A 189 0.22 3.07 18.23
CA GLY A 189 1.61 2.87 18.68
C GLY A 189 1.71 2.03 19.96
N MET A 190 0.80 2.21 20.91
CA MET A 190 0.73 1.46 22.16
C MET A 190 0.25 0.01 21.93
N LEU A 191 -0.72 -0.20 21.06
CA LEU A 191 -1.16 -1.54 20.64
C LEU A 191 -0.01 -2.28 19.95
N VAL A 192 0.72 -1.62 19.06
CA VAL A 192 1.89 -2.17 18.38
C VAL A 192 2.96 -2.57 19.39
N PHE A 193 3.27 -1.70 20.37
CA PHE A 193 4.27 -1.97 21.40
C PHE A 193 3.89 -3.15 22.33
N ILE A 194 2.61 -3.33 22.64
CA ILE A 194 2.11 -4.42 23.50
C ILE A 194 1.97 -5.73 22.73
N LEU A 195 1.60 -5.67 21.45
CA LEU A 195 1.40 -6.86 20.62
C LEU A 195 2.71 -7.40 20.03
N LEU A 196 3.73 -6.57 19.81
CA LEU A 196 5.02 -7.01 19.28
C LEU A 196 5.62 -8.18 20.10
N PRO A 197 5.74 -8.07 21.44
CA PRO A 197 6.36 -9.12 22.25
C PRO A 197 5.54 -10.42 22.29
N SER A 198 4.20 -10.33 22.30
CA SER A 198 3.35 -11.53 22.37
C SER A 198 3.35 -12.33 21.06
N ILE A 199 3.57 -11.65 19.93
CA ILE A 199 3.56 -12.26 18.61
C ILE A 199 4.91 -12.93 18.28
N PHE A 200 6.04 -12.35 18.72
CA PHE A 200 7.35 -13.02 18.62
C PHE A 200 7.41 -14.31 19.46
N VAL A 201 6.57 -14.41 20.50
CA VAL A 201 6.48 -15.59 21.37
C VAL A 201 5.49 -16.64 20.84
N SER A 202 4.42 -16.26 20.14
CA SER A 202 3.41 -17.20 19.63
C SER A 202 3.77 -17.87 18.29
N GLY A 203 4.65 -17.26 17.48
CA GLY A 203 5.08 -17.82 16.19
C GLY A 203 3.99 -17.89 15.12
N GLU A 204 2.79 -17.33 15.37
CA GLU A 204 1.69 -17.34 14.40
C GLU A 204 1.87 -16.24 13.34
N LEU A 205 2.35 -16.65 12.15
CA LEU A 205 2.59 -15.81 10.97
C LEU A 205 1.41 -14.88 10.60
N MET A 206 0.16 -15.31 10.82
CA MET A 206 -1.02 -14.52 10.47
C MET A 206 -1.26 -13.32 11.42
N MET A 207 -0.86 -13.42 12.69
CA MET A 207 -0.92 -12.30 13.62
C MET A 207 0.21 -11.30 13.35
N ILE A 208 1.41 -11.79 13.03
CA ILE A 208 2.56 -10.97 12.57
C ILE A 208 2.12 -10.12 11.37
N ALA A 209 1.51 -10.78 10.38
CA ALA A 209 0.98 -10.15 9.18
C ALA A 209 -0.01 -9.02 9.48
N GLY A 210 -1.03 -9.32 10.31
CA GLY A 210 -2.08 -8.36 10.64
C GLY A 210 -1.52 -7.10 11.32
N LEU A 211 -0.54 -7.26 12.21
CA LEU A 211 0.13 -6.13 12.86
C LEU A 211 0.97 -5.31 11.88
N PHE A 212 1.72 -5.97 10.99
CA PHE A 212 2.55 -5.30 9.99
C PHE A 212 1.68 -4.46 9.04
N ILE A 213 0.59 -5.03 8.53
CA ILE A 213 -0.43 -4.34 7.73
C ILE A 213 -0.98 -3.13 8.49
N GLY A 214 -1.36 -3.31 9.77
CA GLY A 214 -1.91 -2.25 10.61
C GLY A 214 -0.93 -1.10 10.85
N LEU A 215 0.33 -1.41 11.12
CA LEU A 215 1.40 -0.42 11.32
C LEU A 215 1.65 0.38 10.03
N ILE A 216 1.81 -0.29 8.90
CA ILE A 216 2.06 0.39 7.61
C ILE A 216 0.85 1.28 7.26
N ALA A 217 -0.37 0.78 7.44
CA ALA A 217 -1.58 1.57 7.20
C ALA A 217 -1.61 2.81 8.10
N ALA A 218 -1.24 2.68 9.38
CA ALA A 218 -1.17 3.80 10.30
C ALA A 218 -0.09 4.83 9.92
N ILE A 219 1.08 4.38 9.46
CA ILE A 219 2.15 5.24 8.97
C ILE A 219 1.68 6.01 7.72
N LEU A 220 1.09 5.34 6.73
CA LEU A 220 0.56 5.99 5.53
C LEU A 220 -0.51 7.02 5.87
N ILE A 221 -1.49 6.64 6.71
CA ILE A 221 -2.56 7.53 7.16
C ILE A 221 -1.97 8.73 7.92
N GLY A 222 -1.01 8.48 8.81
CA GLY A 222 -0.29 9.52 9.56
C GLY A 222 0.43 10.52 8.65
N MET A 223 1.16 10.04 7.64
CA MET A 223 1.85 10.89 6.67
C MET A 223 0.87 11.73 5.83
N VAL A 224 -0.27 11.17 5.45
CA VAL A 224 -1.32 11.92 4.74
C VAL A 224 -1.89 13.02 5.62
N PHE A 225 -2.19 12.73 6.90
CA PHE A 225 -2.67 13.74 7.83
C PHE A 225 -1.64 14.84 8.11
N ALA A 226 -0.36 14.47 8.23
CA ALA A 226 0.74 15.42 8.34
C ALA A 226 0.80 16.33 7.09
N SER A 227 0.68 15.75 5.89
CA SER A 227 0.63 16.48 4.63
C SER A 227 -0.52 17.49 4.58
N ILE A 228 -1.70 17.13 5.10
CA ILE A 228 -2.84 18.05 5.23
C ILE A 228 -2.54 19.23 6.14
N GLY A 229 -1.81 18.99 7.24
CA GLY A 229 -1.35 20.02 8.16
C GLY A 229 -0.43 21.05 7.50
N ILE A 230 0.34 20.63 6.49
CA ILE A 230 1.27 21.50 5.75
C ILE A 230 0.55 22.35 4.68
N ILE A 231 -0.64 21.95 4.22
CA ILE A 231 -1.38 22.65 3.14
C ILE A 231 -1.56 24.16 3.39
N PRO A 232 -1.99 24.64 4.57
CA PRO A 232 -2.15 26.08 4.80
C PRO A 232 -0.84 26.86 4.62
N ILE A 233 0.29 26.23 4.99
CA ILE A 233 1.63 26.79 4.83
C ILE A 233 1.95 26.89 3.34
N ILE A 234 1.82 25.79 2.59
CA ILE A 234 2.02 25.76 1.13
C ILE A 234 1.13 26.79 0.43
N GLN A 235 -0.15 26.85 0.81
CA GLN A 235 -1.10 27.80 0.25
C GLN A 235 -0.67 29.25 0.51
N SER A 236 -0.22 29.56 1.73
CA SER A 236 0.26 30.90 2.08
C SER A 236 1.52 31.29 1.31
N LEU A 237 2.44 30.34 1.11
CA LEU A 237 3.67 30.51 0.36
C LEU A 237 3.38 30.75 -1.12
N LEU A 238 2.51 29.94 -1.74
CA LEU A 238 2.09 30.09 -3.13
C LEU A 238 1.36 31.42 -3.38
N ILE A 239 0.44 31.80 -2.50
CA ILE A 239 -0.23 33.11 -2.59
C ILE A 239 0.80 34.22 -2.44
N GLY A 240 1.75 34.11 -1.49
CA GLY A 240 2.84 35.07 -1.32
C GLY A 240 3.70 35.24 -2.56
N ALA A 241 4.08 34.14 -3.21
CA ALA A 241 4.91 34.12 -4.41
C ALA A 241 4.19 34.66 -5.66
N ILE A 242 2.89 34.38 -5.82
CA ILE A 242 2.10 34.77 -7.00
C ILE A 242 1.46 36.15 -6.85
N SER A 243 1.18 36.58 -5.61
CA SER A 243 0.62 37.91 -5.28
C SER A 243 1.32 39.08 -5.98
N PRO A 244 2.67 39.16 -6.08
CA PRO A 244 3.31 40.26 -6.80
C PRO A 244 2.93 40.34 -8.28
N PHE A 245 2.67 39.20 -8.93
CA PHE A 245 2.30 39.13 -10.35
C PHE A 245 0.80 39.35 -10.60
N ILE A 246 -0.06 39.05 -9.62
CA ILE A 246 -1.53 39.07 -9.77
C ILE A 246 -2.22 39.91 -8.68
N LYS A 247 -1.69 41.11 -8.39
CA LYS A 247 -2.16 41.97 -7.29
C LYS A 247 -3.67 42.26 -7.31
N LYS A 248 -4.26 42.46 -8.49
CA LYS A 248 -5.69 42.78 -8.67
C LYS A 248 -6.62 41.62 -8.26
N TYR A 249 -6.20 40.37 -8.49
CA TYR A 249 -7.03 39.18 -8.24
C TYR A 249 -6.64 38.40 -6.97
N ALA A 250 -5.46 38.67 -6.40
CA ALA A 250 -4.98 38.00 -5.19
C ALA A 250 -6.00 38.00 -4.01
N PRO A 251 -6.74 39.09 -3.72
CA PRO A 251 -7.76 39.07 -2.67
C PRO A 251 -8.91 38.09 -2.97
N ILE A 252 -9.34 38.04 -4.23
CA ILE A 252 -10.44 37.16 -4.69
C ILE A 252 -10.02 35.69 -4.58
N ILE A 253 -8.78 35.38 -4.98
CA ILE A 253 -8.20 34.02 -4.87
C ILE A 253 -8.15 33.58 -3.41
N LYS A 254 -7.69 34.44 -2.49
CA LYS A 254 -7.62 34.14 -1.05
C LYS A 254 -9.00 33.83 -0.46
N ILE A 255 -10.02 34.61 -0.84
CA ILE A 255 -11.42 34.39 -0.43
C ILE A 255 -11.94 33.06 -1.00
N SER A 256 -11.69 32.78 -2.28
CA SER A 256 -12.14 31.56 -2.96
C SER A 256 -11.56 30.29 -2.31
N LEU A 257 -10.26 30.30 -2.02
CA LEU A 257 -9.58 29.18 -1.37
C LEU A 257 -10.10 28.93 0.05
N LYS A 258 -10.41 29.99 0.82
CA LYS A 258 -11.00 29.86 2.15
C LYS A 258 -12.44 29.33 2.08
N ARG A 259 -13.23 29.79 1.11
CA ARG A 259 -14.63 29.39 0.90
C ARG A 259 -14.75 27.90 0.56
N ASN A 260 -13.88 27.40 -0.31
CA ASN A 260 -13.91 26.01 -0.80
C ASN A 260 -12.96 25.07 -0.04
N ARG A 261 -12.39 25.50 1.09
CA ARG A 261 -11.38 24.75 1.85
C ARG A 261 -11.80 23.31 2.13
N ARG A 262 -13.04 23.07 2.54
CA ARG A 262 -13.55 21.72 2.85
C ARG A 262 -13.51 20.80 1.62
N ARG A 263 -14.02 21.27 0.48
CA ARG A 263 -14.04 20.53 -0.78
C ARG A 263 -12.61 20.26 -1.26
N ASN A 264 -11.78 21.30 -1.28
CA ASN A 264 -10.39 21.20 -1.70
C ASN A 264 -9.60 20.24 -0.79
N THR A 265 -9.82 20.29 0.53
CA THR A 265 -9.17 19.36 1.47
C THR A 265 -9.57 17.91 1.16
N SER A 266 -10.86 17.63 0.94
CA SER A 266 -11.34 16.28 0.60
C SER A 266 -10.65 15.71 -0.65
N THR A 267 -10.58 16.52 -1.71
CA THR A 267 -9.91 16.13 -2.96
C THR A 267 -8.41 15.93 -2.75
N ILE A 268 -7.75 16.80 -1.98
CA ILE A 268 -6.32 16.67 -1.70
C ILE A 268 -6.04 15.42 -0.87
N VAL A 269 -6.85 15.11 0.15
CA VAL A 269 -6.71 13.87 0.94
C VAL A 269 -6.73 12.67 0.01
N MET A 270 -7.69 12.62 -0.90
CA MET A 270 -7.83 11.52 -1.83
C MET A 270 -6.58 11.35 -2.69
N PHE A 271 -6.11 12.41 -3.34
CA PHE A 271 -4.88 12.37 -4.15
C PHE A 271 -3.65 12.03 -3.32
N ALA A 272 -3.52 12.59 -2.12
CA ALA A 272 -2.39 12.35 -1.26
C ALA A 272 -2.30 10.87 -0.86
N ILE A 273 -3.40 10.22 -0.47
CA ILE A 273 -3.40 8.79 -0.14
C ILE A 273 -3.04 7.97 -1.37
N SER A 274 -3.67 8.25 -2.52
CA SER A 274 -3.41 7.51 -3.76
C SER A 274 -1.94 7.59 -4.20
N PHE A 275 -1.37 8.79 -4.26
CA PHE A 275 0.03 8.96 -4.67
C PHE A 275 1.00 8.43 -3.64
N SER A 276 0.75 8.66 -2.33
CA SER A 276 1.61 8.13 -1.26
C SER A 276 1.65 6.61 -1.30
N PHE A 277 0.50 5.96 -1.55
CA PHE A 277 0.44 4.52 -1.67
C PHE A 277 1.23 4.00 -2.88
N ILE A 278 1.09 4.63 -4.05
CA ILE A 278 1.86 4.24 -5.24
C ILE A 278 3.36 4.42 -4.99
N PHE A 279 3.79 5.60 -4.50
CA PHE A 279 5.20 5.85 -4.20
C PHE A 279 5.74 4.89 -3.14
N PHE A 280 4.94 4.57 -2.13
CA PHE A 280 5.32 3.58 -1.12
C PHE A 280 5.56 2.21 -1.75
N ILE A 281 4.62 1.69 -2.53
CA ILE A 281 4.77 0.39 -3.19
C ILE A 281 5.99 0.39 -4.13
N THR A 282 6.15 1.42 -4.97
CA THR A 282 7.32 1.51 -5.87
C THR A 282 8.63 1.57 -5.09
N SER A 283 8.69 2.39 -4.03
CA SER A 283 9.92 2.54 -3.22
C SER A 283 10.25 1.25 -2.47
N VAL A 284 9.25 0.57 -1.91
CA VAL A 284 9.45 -0.72 -1.22
C VAL A 284 9.93 -1.77 -2.20
N THR A 285 9.30 -1.91 -3.37
CA THR A 285 9.72 -2.88 -4.39
C THR A 285 11.15 -2.60 -4.89
N GLU A 286 11.50 -1.34 -5.16
CA GLU A 286 12.84 -0.96 -5.58
C GLU A 286 13.87 -1.21 -4.48
N MET A 287 13.52 -0.86 -3.24
CA MET A 287 14.36 -1.10 -2.07
C MET A 287 14.61 -2.60 -1.86
N GLU A 288 13.58 -3.44 -1.89
CA GLU A 288 13.71 -4.89 -1.75
C GLU A 288 14.56 -5.50 -2.88
N SER A 289 14.37 -5.05 -4.12
CA SER A 289 15.21 -5.51 -5.24
C SER A 289 16.69 -5.19 -5.02
N LYS A 290 17.02 -3.97 -4.60
CA LYS A 290 18.40 -3.58 -4.27
C LYS A 290 18.94 -4.31 -3.04
N ASN A 291 18.09 -4.51 -2.03
CA ASN A 291 18.46 -5.20 -0.80
C ASN A 291 18.77 -6.68 -1.07
N LEU A 292 17.96 -7.35 -1.90
CA LEU A 292 18.20 -8.73 -2.32
C LEU A 292 19.51 -8.84 -3.14
N ALA A 293 19.73 -7.97 -4.12
CA ALA A 293 20.98 -7.95 -4.88
C ALA A 293 22.21 -7.73 -3.98
N THR A 294 22.09 -6.86 -2.98
CA THR A 294 23.17 -6.58 -2.02
C THR A 294 23.40 -7.75 -1.06
N ASN A 295 22.34 -8.38 -0.56
CA ASN A 295 22.45 -9.56 0.31
C ASN A 295 23.06 -10.75 -0.42
N LEU A 296 22.65 -11.01 -1.68
CA LEU A 296 23.26 -12.08 -2.48
C LEU A 296 24.76 -11.82 -2.69
N ARG A 297 25.16 -10.59 -3.00
CA ARG A 297 26.57 -10.21 -3.09
C ARG A 297 27.30 -10.34 -1.75
N PHE A 298 26.67 -10.00 -0.64
CA PHE A 298 27.28 -10.13 0.68
C PHE A 298 27.41 -11.60 1.14
N GLN A 299 26.40 -12.42 0.85
CA GLN A 299 26.33 -13.82 1.29
C GLN A 299 27.21 -14.74 0.45
N TYR A 300 27.23 -14.55 -0.87
CA TYR A 300 28.00 -15.40 -1.78
C TYR A 300 29.32 -14.77 -2.25
N GLY A 301 29.41 -13.44 -2.31
CA GLY A 301 30.65 -12.73 -2.69
C GLY A 301 31.06 -12.86 -4.15
N SER A 302 30.58 -13.87 -4.88
CA SER A 302 30.89 -14.16 -6.27
C SER A 302 29.65 -14.53 -7.08
N ASP A 303 29.70 -14.34 -8.40
CA ASP A 303 28.62 -14.74 -9.31
C ASP A 303 28.56 -16.26 -9.51
N LEU A 304 29.69 -16.95 -9.34
CA LEU A 304 29.82 -18.41 -9.42
C LEU A 304 30.54 -18.93 -8.18
N VAL A 305 30.03 -20.01 -7.61
CA VAL A 305 30.64 -20.73 -6.49
C VAL A 305 30.82 -22.18 -6.90
N LEU A 306 32.07 -22.63 -6.99
CA LEU A 306 32.43 -24.02 -7.24
C LEU A 306 32.64 -24.72 -5.89
N ILE A 307 31.75 -25.65 -5.54
CA ILE A 307 31.84 -26.45 -4.31
C ILE A 307 32.19 -27.87 -4.72
N ASN A 308 33.34 -28.38 -4.28
CA ASN A 308 33.67 -29.78 -4.47
C ASN A 308 32.86 -30.64 -3.49
N GLN A 309 32.07 -31.58 -4.01
CA GLN A 309 31.21 -32.51 -3.23
C GLN A 309 31.78 -33.94 -3.20
N GLY A 310 33.07 -34.13 -3.51
CA GLY A 310 33.68 -35.44 -3.67
C GLY A 310 33.64 -36.32 -2.42
N LEU A 311 33.20 -37.57 -2.61
CA LEU A 311 33.20 -38.63 -1.59
C LEU A 311 34.54 -39.40 -1.52
N ASP A 312 35.45 -39.13 -2.47
CA ASP A 312 36.66 -39.92 -2.69
C ASP A 312 37.90 -39.16 -2.16
N PRO A 313 38.59 -39.70 -1.13
CA PRO A 313 39.62 -38.96 -0.38
C PRO A 313 40.89 -38.62 -1.18
N GLU A 314 41.12 -39.22 -2.35
CA GLU A 314 42.35 -39.04 -3.13
C GLU A 314 42.19 -38.18 -4.40
N SER A 315 40.96 -37.84 -4.83
CA SER A 315 40.74 -37.26 -6.18
C SER A 315 40.01 -35.90 -6.23
N ASN A 316 39.60 -35.33 -5.10
CA ASN A 316 38.58 -34.27 -5.09
C ASN A 316 38.91 -33.04 -4.24
N ALA A 317 40.12 -32.48 -4.38
CA ALA A 317 40.41 -31.12 -3.90
C ALA A 317 40.42 -30.13 -5.08
N VAL A 318 40.04 -28.87 -4.83
CA VAL A 318 40.25 -27.80 -5.81
C VAL A 318 41.76 -27.55 -5.90
N THR A 319 42.41 -28.07 -6.94
CA THR A 319 43.87 -27.96 -7.13
C THR A 319 44.27 -26.55 -7.58
N TYR A 320 45.51 -26.14 -7.27
CA TYR A 320 46.11 -24.90 -7.77
C TYR A 320 46.07 -24.78 -9.29
N ASP A 321 46.29 -25.89 -10.00
CA ASP A 321 46.23 -25.93 -11.47
C ASP A 321 44.83 -25.60 -12.01
N LEU A 322 43.78 -26.13 -11.37
CA LEU A 322 42.39 -25.80 -11.72
C LEU A 322 42.10 -24.31 -11.46
N PHE A 323 42.63 -23.75 -10.37
CA PHE A 323 42.52 -22.31 -10.10
C PHE A 323 43.21 -21.48 -11.19
N GLN A 324 44.43 -21.85 -11.61
CA GLN A 324 45.13 -21.15 -12.69
C GLN A 324 44.39 -21.26 -14.02
N GLU A 325 43.90 -22.46 -14.36
CA GLU A 325 43.12 -22.70 -15.57
C GLU A 325 41.86 -21.82 -15.59
N LEU A 326 41.12 -21.76 -14.48
CA LEU A 326 39.95 -20.89 -14.33
C LEU A 326 40.31 -19.41 -14.50
N THR A 327 41.40 -18.91 -13.89
CA THR A 327 41.84 -17.52 -14.09
C THR A 327 42.31 -17.21 -15.51
N SER A 328 42.66 -18.22 -16.30
CA SER A 328 43.11 -18.04 -17.69
C SER A 328 41.95 -17.96 -18.69
N ILE A 329 40.74 -18.33 -18.29
CA ILE A 329 39.54 -18.26 -19.13
C ILE A 329 39.12 -16.80 -19.33
N ASN A 330 39.00 -16.39 -20.59
CA ASN A 330 38.51 -15.06 -20.95
C ASN A 330 37.08 -14.86 -20.44
N GLY A 331 36.90 -13.84 -19.59
CA GLY A 331 35.61 -13.50 -18.97
C GLY A 331 35.58 -13.68 -17.44
N ILE A 332 36.59 -14.31 -16.85
CA ILE A 332 36.75 -14.37 -15.39
C ILE A 332 37.60 -13.17 -14.93
N GLU A 333 36.97 -12.18 -14.30
CA GLU A 333 37.67 -10.99 -13.79
C GLU A 333 38.50 -11.28 -12.54
N GLN A 334 37.97 -12.13 -11.65
CA GLN A 334 38.63 -12.48 -10.40
C GLN A 334 38.17 -13.87 -9.95
N ALA A 335 39.11 -14.73 -9.58
CA ALA A 335 38.84 -15.98 -8.88
C ALA A 335 39.45 -15.92 -7.48
N THR A 336 38.79 -16.48 -6.47
CA THR A 336 39.31 -16.55 -5.11
C THR A 336 38.95 -17.90 -4.49
N LEU A 337 39.92 -18.53 -3.83
CA LEU A 337 39.71 -19.74 -3.05
C LEU A 337 39.12 -19.34 -1.69
N SER A 338 37.92 -19.83 -1.40
CA SER A 338 37.24 -19.62 -0.12
C SER A 338 37.17 -20.94 0.65
N LEU A 339 37.62 -20.94 1.90
CA LEU A 339 37.55 -22.09 2.79
C LEU A 339 36.12 -22.24 3.31
N TYR A 340 35.45 -23.36 2.96
CA TYR A 340 34.10 -23.63 3.43
C TYR A 340 34.06 -23.97 4.93
N ASN A 341 35.15 -24.54 5.47
CA ASN A 341 35.23 -24.91 6.88
C ASN A 341 36.62 -24.62 7.49
N MET A 342 36.68 -24.31 8.78
CA MET A 342 37.94 -24.00 9.49
C MET A 342 38.86 -25.23 9.61
N PHE A 343 38.33 -26.43 9.38
CA PHE A 343 39.09 -27.69 9.35
C PHE A 343 39.80 -27.96 8.02
N ASP A 344 39.51 -27.22 6.94
CA ASP A 344 40.15 -27.36 5.62
C ASP A 344 41.48 -26.61 5.49
N ILE A 345 42.02 -26.07 6.59
CA ILE A 345 43.31 -25.38 6.60
C ILE A 345 44.43 -26.31 6.10
N THR A 346 44.37 -27.61 6.41
CA THR A 346 45.30 -28.62 5.88
C THR A 346 45.24 -28.74 4.36
N SER A 347 44.05 -28.67 3.78
CA SER A 347 43.78 -28.75 2.34
C SER A 347 44.32 -27.52 1.60
N VAL A 348 44.25 -26.34 2.22
CA VAL A 348 44.84 -25.10 1.65
C VAL A 348 46.35 -25.07 1.82
N LEU A 349 46.88 -25.58 2.92
CA LEU A 349 48.33 -25.67 3.13
C LEU A 349 48.98 -26.63 2.14
N SER A 350 48.33 -27.73 1.75
CA SER A 350 48.84 -28.63 0.70
C SER A 350 48.80 -28.02 -0.71
N VAL A 351 47.95 -27.02 -0.95
CA VAL A 351 47.88 -26.28 -2.23
C VAL A 351 48.94 -25.16 -2.29
N LEU A 352 49.25 -24.52 -1.16
CA LEU A 352 50.25 -23.45 -1.09
C LEU A 352 51.67 -23.94 -0.89
N PHE A 353 51.83 -25.12 -0.29
CA PHE A 353 53.10 -25.76 -0.04
C PHE A 353 53.01 -27.17 -0.60
N ASP A 354 53.60 -27.41 -1.78
CA ASP A 354 53.74 -28.74 -2.39
C ASP A 354 54.33 -29.73 -1.37
N PHE A 355 53.48 -30.53 -0.73
CA PHE A 355 53.85 -31.63 0.16
C PHE A 355 53.29 -32.95 -0.33
#